data_AF-F9EJ38-F1
#
_entry.id   AF-F9EJ38-F1
#
_cell.length_a   1.000
_cell.length_b   1.000
_cell.length_c   1.000
_cell.angle_alpha   90.00
_cell.angle_beta   90.00
_cell.angle_gamma   90.00
#
_symmetry.space_group_name_H-M   'P 1'
#
loop_
_entity.id
_entity.type
_entity.pdbx_description
1 polymer ?
#
loop_
_entity_poly.entity_id
_entity_poly.type
_entity_poly.pdbx_seq_one_letter_code
_entity_poly.pdbx_strand_id
1 'polypeptide(L)'
;MAGRNLVYELYERRLAAQIEPGRVPGHVGVILDGNRRWARTRGFGTAQGHKRGADKIEEFLGWAEAAGVRVVTLWLLSTDNLARDPAELSSLLDIIAHAVGELASTGRWHLRLVGAVDLLPAPVAERLRAAVAPGEDAP
;
A
#
# COMPACT_ATOMS: atom_id res chain seq x y z
N MET A 1 11.84 -3.14 -20.72
CA MET A 1 11.28 -4.49 -20.49
C MET A 1 9.95 -4.61 -21.20
N ALA A 2 9.98 -4.92 -22.50
CA ALA A 2 8.85 -4.82 -23.43
C ALA A 2 8.45 -6.21 -23.95
N GLY A 3 7.93 -7.05 -23.05
CA GLY A 3 7.57 -8.44 -23.37
C GLY A 3 6.57 -9.05 -22.39
N ARG A 4 5.76 -8.23 -21.70
CA ARG A 4 4.56 -8.74 -21.02
C ARG A 4 3.52 -9.02 -22.11
N ASN A 5 3.54 -10.29 -22.50
CA ASN A 5 2.80 -10.98 -23.54
C ASN A 5 1.36 -10.50 -23.72
N LEU A 6 0.97 -10.18 -24.96
CA LEU A 6 -0.43 -10.02 -25.40
C LEU A 6 -1.34 -11.18 -24.91
N VAL A 7 -0.78 -12.39 -24.85
CA VAL A 7 -1.45 -13.58 -24.28
C VAL A 7 -1.86 -13.38 -22.83
N TYR A 8 -0.98 -12.76 -22.02
CA TYR A 8 -1.24 -12.51 -20.62
C TYR A 8 -2.30 -11.43 -20.43
N GLU A 9 -2.27 -10.37 -21.24
CA GLU A 9 -3.32 -9.33 -21.22
C GLU A 9 -4.69 -9.88 -21.62
N LEU A 10 -4.73 -10.72 -22.67
CA LEU A 10 -5.96 -11.41 -23.08
C LEU A 10 -6.48 -12.36 -21.98
N TYR A 11 -5.56 -13.05 -21.30
CA TYR A 11 -5.90 -13.92 -20.18
C TYR A 11 -6.46 -13.12 -18.99
N GLU A 12 -5.81 -12.04 -18.59
CA GLU A 12 -6.28 -11.13 -17.53
C GLU A 12 -7.66 -10.56 -17.87
N ARG A 13 -7.88 -10.10 -19.11
CA ARG A 13 -9.20 -9.62 -19.57
C ARG A 13 -10.26 -10.70 -19.48
N ARG A 14 -9.94 -11.94 -19.87
CA ARG A 14 -10.86 -13.08 -19.78
C ARG A 14 -11.19 -13.44 -18.33
N LEU A 15 -10.22 -13.37 -17.41
CA LEU A 15 -10.46 -13.59 -15.99
C LEU A 15 -11.31 -12.46 -15.39
N ALA A 16 -11.00 -11.21 -15.71
CA ALA A 16 -11.78 -10.06 -15.24
C ALA A 16 -13.24 -10.15 -15.68
N ALA A 17 -13.50 -10.59 -16.92
CA ALA A 17 -14.86 -10.80 -17.43
C ALA A 17 -15.64 -11.92 -16.72
N GLN A 18 -14.96 -12.81 -15.98
CA GLN A 18 -15.60 -13.86 -15.16
C GLN A 18 -15.94 -13.38 -13.75
N ILE A 19 -15.51 -12.18 -13.35
CA ILE A 19 -15.86 -11.60 -12.07
C ILE A 19 -17.30 -11.12 -12.15
N GLU A 20 -18.21 -11.84 -11.52
CA GLU A 20 -19.60 -11.43 -11.38
C GLU A 20 -19.68 -10.14 -10.52
N PRO A 21 -20.21 -9.01 -11.03
CA PRO A 21 -20.21 -7.75 -10.29
C PRO A 21 -20.88 -7.84 -8.91
N GLY A 22 -21.93 -8.67 -8.78
CA GLY A 22 -22.64 -8.89 -7.52
C GLY A 22 -21.87 -9.72 -6.48
N ARG A 23 -20.70 -10.26 -6.83
CA ARG A 23 -19.86 -11.09 -5.94
C ARG A 23 -18.55 -10.42 -5.54
N VAL A 24 -18.30 -9.21 -6.03
CA VAL A 24 -17.12 -8.43 -5.64
C VAL A 24 -17.25 -8.01 -4.17
N PRO A 25 -16.25 -8.28 -3.32
CA PRO A 25 -16.29 -7.82 -1.94
C PRO A 25 -16.26 -6.29 -1.89
N GLY A 26 -17.15 -5.71 -1.08
CA GLY A 26 -17.15 -4.26 -0.88
C GLY A 26 -15.90 -3.73 -0.15
N HIS A 27 -15.19 -4.60 0.58
CA HIS A 27 -14.02 -4.26 1.38
C HIS A 27 -12.98 -5.39 1.35
N VAL A 28 -11.73 -5.04 1.08
CA VAL A 28 -10.57 -5.94 1.14
C VAL A 28 -9.53 -5.44 2.13
N GLY A 29 -9.11 -6.30 3.05
CA GLY A 29 -7.98 -6.06 3.95
C GLY A 29 -6.73 -6.78 3.46
N VAL A 30 -5.58 -6.10 3.44
CA VAL A 30 -4.30 -6.65 2.99
C VAL A 30 -3.21 -6.42 4.03
N ILE A 31 -2.45 -7.47 4.31
CA ILE A 31 -1.23 -7.41 5.11
C ILE A 31 -0.03 -7.42 4.16
N LEU A 32 0.78 -6.37 4.19
CA LEU A 32 1.93 -6.18 3.30
C LEU A 32 3.17 -6.89 3.87
N ASP A 33 3.12 -8.21 3.96
CA ASP A 33 4.21 -9.05 4.46
C ASP A 33 5.13 -9.58 3.35
N GLY A 34 6.28 -10.15 3.74
CA GLY A 34 7.21 -10.83 2.84
C GLY A 34 8.36 -9.94 2.37
N ASN A 35 8.32 -8.64 2.64
CA ASN A 35 9.32 -7.66 2.19
C ASN A 35 10.76 -8.05 2.58
N ARG A 36 10.97 -8.49 3.83
CA ARG A 36 12.29 -8.97 4.31
C ARG A 36 12.74 -10.25 3.61
N ARG A 37 11.81 -11.19 3.40
CA ARG A 37 12.09 -12.47 2.71
C ARG A 37 12.45 -12.21 1.25
N TRP A 38 11.69 -11.36 0.57
CA TRP A 38 11.92 -10.97 -0.81
C TRP A 38 13.26 -10.23 -0.98
N ALA A 39 13.61 -9.33 -0.06
CA ALA A 39 14.91 -8.64 -0.09
C ALA A 39 16.07 -9.65 -0.01
N ARG A 40 16.00 -10.59 0.94
CA ARG A 40 17.02 -11.64 1.10
C ARG A 40 17.18 -12.51 -0.14
N THR A 41 16.09 -12.96 -0.76
CA THR A 41 16.16 -13.80 -1.97
C THR A 41 16.71 -13.06 -3.19
N ARG A 42 16.75 -11.73 -3.14
CA ARG A 42 17.33 -10.87 -4.20
C ARG A 42 18.70 -10.30 -3.85
N GLY A 43 19.28 -10.67 -2.70
CA GLY A 43 20.57 -10.12 -2.24
C GLY A 43 20.50 -8.63 -1.83
N PHE A 44 19.30 -8.14 -1.52
CA PHE A 44 19.04 -6.75 -1.17
C PHE A 44 18.88 -6.56 0.34
N GLY A 45 19.12 -5.33 0.80
CA GLY A 45 18.86 -4.93 2.19
C GLY A 45 17.35 -4.79 2.50
N THR A 46 16.99 -4.90 3.77
CA THR A 46 15.60 -4.83 4.26
C THR A 46 14.85 -3.58 3.77
N ALA A 47 15.49 -2.41 3.79
CA ALA A 47 14.90 -1.15 3.32
C ALA A 47 14.47 -1.21 1.84
N GLN A 48 15.26 -1.86 0.98
CA GLN A 48 14.91 -2.02 -0.45
C GLN A 48 13.70 -2.95 -0.62
N GLY A 49 13.57 -3.99 0.21
CA GLY A 49 12.38 -4.83 0.24
C GLY A 49 11.13 -4.04 0.62
N HIS A 50 11.22 -3.19 1.63
CA HIS A 50 10.12 -2.33 2.06
C HIS A 50 9.72 -1.32 0.97
N LYS A 51 10.68 -0.68 0.30
CA LYS A 51 10.40 0.24 -0.81
C LYS A 51 9.67 -0.46 -1.97
N ARG A 52 10.12 -1.65 -2.35
CA ARG A 52 9.45 -2.45 -3.39
C ARG A 52 8.04 -2.89 -3.00
N GLY A 53 7.83 -3.19 -1.72
CA GLY A 53 6.50 -3.44 -1.18
C GLY A 53 5.60 -2.21 -1.30
N ALA A 54 6.13 -1.03 -0.99
CA ALA A 54 5.42 0.24 -1.15
C ALA A 54 5.06 0.56 -2.60
N ASP A 55 5.99 0.38 -3.55
CA ASP A 55 5.75 0.58 -4.98
C ASP A 55 4.58 -0.29 -5.50
N LYS A 56 4.33 -1.45 -4.86
CA LYS A 56 3.27 -2.38 -5.25
C LYS A 56 1.88 -1.97 -4.76
N ILE A 57 1.79 -1.03 -3.82
CA ILE A 57 0.53 -0.60 -3.23
C ILE A 57 -0.35 0.05 -4.29
N GLU A 58 0.19 1.01 -5.05
CA GLU A 58 -0.59 1.74 -6.06
C GLU A 58 -1.12 0.79 -7.16
N GLU A 59 -0.28 -0.13 -7.63
CA GLU A 59 -0.66 -1.15 -8.61
C GLU A 59 -1.81 -2.03 -8.07
N PHE A 60 -1.72 -2.47 -6.80
CA PHE A 60 -2.77 -3.24 -6.15
C PHE A 60 -4.08 -2.44 -5.99
N LEU A 61 -4.00 -1.18 -5.56
CA LEU A 61 -5.17 -0.31 -5.45
C LEU A 61 -5.83 -0.10 -6.80
N GLY A 62 -5.05 0.05 -7.88
CA GLY A 62 -5.56 0.11 -9.24
C GLY A 62 -6.31 -1.16 -9.65
N TRP A 63 -5.83 -2.35 -9.26
CA TRP A 63 -6.55 -3.60 -9.48
C TRP A 63 -7.84 -3.69 -8.67
N ALA A 64 -7.80 -3.29 -7.40
CA ALA A 64 -8.96 -3.30 -6.53
C ALA A 64 -10.07 -2.38 -7.08
N GLU A 65 -9.71 -1.17 -7.52
CA GLU A 65 -10.62 -0.23 -8.17
C GLU A 65 -11.20 -0.81 -9.47
N ALA A 66 -10.36 -1.37 -10.34
CA ALA A 66 -10.80 -1.98 -11.60
C ALA A 66 -11.74 -3.17 -11.38
N ALA A 67 -11.57 -3.89 -10.26
CA ALA A 67 -12.44 -4.99 -9.86
C ALA A 67 -13.74 -4.52 -9.18
N GLY A 68 -13.88 -3.24 -8.84
CA GLY A 68 -15.07 -2.69 -8.17
C GLY A 68 -15.05 -2.76 -6.64
N VAL A 69 -13.88 -2.98 -6.02
CA VAL A 69 -13.71 -2.94 -4.57
C VAL A 69 -13.82 -1.49 -4.10
N ARG A 70 -14.72 -1.21 -3.15
CA ARG A 70 -15.00 0.16 -2.68
C ARG A 70 -14.08 0.61 -1.55
N VAL A 71 -13.62 -0.32 -0.71
CA VAL A 71 -12.78 -0.02 0.45
C VAL A 71 -11.59 -0.97 0.45
N VAL A 72 -10.40 -0.42 0.69
CA VAL A 72 -9.19 -1.20 0.92
C VAL A 72 -8.58 -0.78 2.25
N THR A 73 -8.22 -1.75 3.09
CA THR A 73 -7.42 -1.51 4.30
C THR A 73 -6.05 -2.13 4.12
N LEU A 74 -5.01 -1.30 4.25
CA LEU A 74 -3.62 -1.73 4.17
C LEU A 74 -3.01 -1.77 5.57
N TRP A 75 -2.58 -2.96 6.00
CA TRP A 75 -1.84 -3.11 7.25
C TRP A 75 -0.36 -2.86 6.99
N LEU A 76 0.07 -1.62 7.23
CA LEU A 76 1.44 -1.16 6.95
C LEU A 76 2.41 -1.39 8.12
N LEU A 77 1.92 -1.34 9.36
CA LEU A 77 2.74 -1.44 10.57
C LEU A 77 1.91 -2.06 11.71
N SER A 78 2.49 -2.99 12.48
CA SER A 78 1.90 -3.46 13.75
C SER A 78 2.56 -2.82 14.96
N THR A 79 1.89 -2.82 16.11
CA THR A 79 2.49 -2.42 17.40
C THR A 79 3.73 -3.24 17.74
N ASP A 80 3.75 -4.53 17.39
CA ASP A 80 4.92 -5.40 17.58
C ASP A 80 6.13 -4.94 16.73
N ASN A 81 5.89 -4.24 15.61
CA ASN A 81 6.97 -3.71 14.79
C ASN A 81 7.69 -2.53 15.46
N LEU A 82 7.07 -1.88 16.45
CA LEU A 82 7.70 -0.80 17.21
C LEU A 82 8.86 -1.30 18.09
N ALA A 83 8.92 -2.60 18.38
CA ALA A 83 10.00 -3.23 19.13
C ALA A 83 11.20 -3.66 18.26
N ARG A 84 11.20 -3.36 16.97
CA ARG A 84 12.33 -3.67 16.07
C ARG A 84 13.54 -2.77 16.36
N ASP A 85 14.68 -3.14 15.77
CA ASP A 85 15.88 -2.31 15.78
C ASP A 85 15.55 -0.86 15.35
N PRO A 86 16.03 0.17 16.08
CA PRO A 86 15.68 1.56 15.80
C PRO A 86 16.01 2.03 14.38
N ALA A 87 17.10 1.55 13.78
CA ALA A 87 17.46 1.92 12.42
C ALA A 87 16.53 1.26 11.39
N GLU A 88 16.15 -0.01 11.60
CA GLU A 88 15.13 -0.67 10.79
C GLU A 88 13.77 0.03 10.91
N LEU A 89 13.35 0.35 12.14
CA LEU A 89 12.08 1.02 12.40
C LEU A 89 12.03 2.41 11.74
N SER A 90 13.07 3.22 11.91
CA SER A 90 13.14 4.55 11.28
C SER A 90 13.01 4.45 9.76
N SER A 91 13.76 3.53 9.13
CA SER A 91 13.68 3.32 7.69
C SER A 91 12.28 2.86 7.23
N LEU A 92 11.63 1.98 8.00
CA LEU A 92 10.28 1.52 7.71
C LEU A 92 9.26 2.66 7.79
N LEU A 93 9.32 3.48 8.85
CA LEU A 93 8.42 4.61 9.04
C LEU A 93 8.58 5.65 7.92
N ASP A 94 9.80 5.94 7.49
CA ASP A 94 10.05 6.85 6.36
C ASP A 94 9.47 6.32 5.06
N ILE A 95 9.60 5.02 4.79
CA ILE A 95 9.02 4.38 3.60
C ILE A 95 7.49 4.44 3.66
N ILE A 96 6.88 4.18 4.81
CA ILE A 96 5.43 4.28 5.01
C ILE A 96 4.95 5.72 4.78
N ALA A 97 5.58 6.70 5.41
CA ALA A 97 5.20 8.10 5.28
C ALA A 97 5.37 8.61 3.85
N HIS A 98 6.40 8.16 3.14
CA HIS A 98 6.58 8.47 1.72
C HIS A 98 5.49 7.84 0.86
N ALA A 99 5.21 6.54 1.05
CA ALA A 99 4.18 5.84 0.28
C ALA A 99 2.79 6.45 0.47
N VAL A 100 2.42 6.81 1.70
CA VAL A 100 1.14 7.49 1.99
C VAL A 100 1.11 8.88 1.35
N GLY A 101 2.22 9.62 1.36
CA GLY A 101 2.34 10.91 0.69
C GLY A 101 2.17 10.81 -0.84
N GLU A 102 2.77 9.81 -1.47
CA GLU A 102 2.60 9.55 -2.91
C GLU A 102 1.16 9.17 -3.24
N LEU A 103 0.52 8.32 -2.44
CA LEU A 103 -0.89 7.99 -2.64
C LEU A 103 -1.79 9.23 -2.49
N ALA A 104 -1.52 10.08 -1.49
CA ALA A 104 -2.28 11.30 -1.28
C ALA A 104 -2.14 12.28 -2.44
N SER A 105 -0.92 12.43 -2.98
CA SER A 105 -0.65 13.36 -4.07
C SER A 105 -1.36 12.99 -5.38
N THR A 106 -1.74 11.71 -5.56
CA THR A 106 -2.55 11.29 -6.72
C THR A 106 -3.95 11.89 -6.73
N GLY A 107 -4.51 12.22 -5.56
CA GLY A 107 -5.92 12.64 -5.41
C GLY A 107 -6.95 11.58 -5.84
N ARG A 108 -6.52 10.36 -6.19
CA ARG A 108 -7.36 9.32 -6.79
C ARG A 108 -8.23 8.58 -5.76
N TRP A 109 -7.77 8.52 -4.52
CA TRP A 109 -8.44 7.78 -3.44
C TRP A 109 -8.57 8.62 -2.18
N HIS A 110 -9.69 8.45 -1.47
CA HIS A 110 -9.87 9.04 -0.14
C HIS A 110 -9.13 8.20 0.91
N LEU A 111 -8.08 8.78 1.49
CA LEU A 111 -7.23 8.10 2.48
C LEU A 111 -7.74 8.34 3.90
N ARG A 112 -7.68 7.29 4.74
CA ARG A 112 -7.97 7.38 6.18
C ARG A 112 -6.91 6.64 6.97
N LEU A 113 -6.39 7.28 8.02
CA LEU A 113 -5.51 6.62 8.99
C LEU A 113 -6.34 5.88 10.02
N VAL A 114 -5.94 4.66 10.32
CA VAL A 114 -6.54 3.82 11.37
C VAL A 114 -5.42 3.28 12.24
N GLY A 115 -5.52 3.48 13.56
CA GLY A 115 -4.55 2.98 14.54
C GLY A 115 -4.07 4.05 15.53
N ALA A 116 -3.13 3.67 16.37
CA ALA A 116 -2.56 4.53 17.40
C ALA A 116 -1.40 5.37 16.84
N VAL A 117 -1.72 6.35 15.99
CA VAL A 117 -0.75 7.23 15.33
C VAL A 117 0.11 8.01 16.34
N ASP A 118 -0.43 8.27 17.53
CA ASP A 118 0.27 8.93 18.64
C ASP A 118 1.42 8.10 19.24
N LEU A 119 1.52 6.81 18.94
CA LEU A 119 2.67 5.98 19.32
C LEU A 119 3.87 6.17 18.39
N LEU A 120 3.70 6.87 17.26
CA LEU A 120 4.77 7.12 16.31
C LEU A 120 5.57 8.37 16.71
N PRO A 121 6.85 8.49 16.28
CA PRO A 121 7.59 9.74 16.41
C PRO A 121 6.82 10.92 15.81
N ALA A 122 6.77 12.05 16.53
CA ALA A 122 5.97 13.21 16.15
C ALA A 122 6.14 13.66 14.68
N PRO A 123 7.37 13.74 14.11
CA PRO A 123 7.54 14.13 12.70
C PRO A 123 6.86 13.18 11.71
N VAL A 124 6.80 11.88 12.02
CA VAL A 124 6.14 10.87 11.18
C VAL A 124 4.62 10.97 11.33
N ALA A 125 4.13 11.09 12.56
CA ALA A 125 2.72 11.24 12.84
C ALA A 125 2.12 12.48 12.14
N GLU A 126 2.83 13.61 12.19
CA GLU A 126 2.43 14.84 11.51
C GLU A 126 2.39 14.68 9.99
N ARG A 127 3.42 14.08 9.38
CA ARG A 127 3.45 13.80 7.93
C ARG A 127 2.28 12.92 7.49
N LEU A 128 1.98 11.87 8.25
CA LEU A 128 0.85 10.99 7.95
C LEU A 128 -0.48 11.72 8.06
N ARG A 129 -0.69 12.48 9.14
CA ARG A 129 -1.93 13.26 9.33
C ARG A 129 -2.12 14.29 8.23
N ALA A 130 -1.07 15.01 7.86
CA ALA A 130 -1.12 16.00 6.79
C ALA A 130 -1.48 15.34 5.44
N ALA A 131 -0.97 14.14 5.15
CA ALA A 131 -1.24 13.44 3.91
C ALA A 131 -2.69 12.92 3.79
N VAL A 132 -3.36 12.64 4.92
CA VAL A 132 -4.77 12.17 4.91
C VAL A 132 -5.78 13.25 5.30
N ALA A 133 -5.32 14.47 5.55
CA ALA A 133 -6.21 15.58 5.86
C ALA A 133 -7.17 15.77 4.67
N PRO A 134 -8.47 15.96 4.92
CA PRO A 134 -9.39 16.24 3.83
C PRO A 134 -8.94 17.52 3.11
N GLY A 135 -8.66 17.41 1.81
CA GLY A 135 -8.65 18.59 0.94
C GLY A 135 -10.03 19.24 0.98
N GLU A 136 -10.08 20.57 0.87
CA GLU A 136 -11.32 21.36 1.01
C GLU A 136 -12.47 20.94 0.06
N ASP A 137 -12.21 20.11 -0.94
CA ASP A 137 -13.20 19.59 -1.87
C ASP A 137 -13.11 18.05 -2.00
N ALA A 138 -13.97 17.33 -1.31
CA ALA A 138 -14.36 15.98 -1.71
C ALA A 138 -15.86 15.78 -1.43
N PRO A 139 -16.67 15.42 -2.44
CA PRO A 139 -18.13 15.31 -2.34
C PRO A 139 -18.61 14.18 -1.42
#